data_AF-A0A355YU70-F1
#
_entry.id   AF-A0A355YU70-F1
#
_cell.length_a   1.000
_cell.length_b   1.000
_cell.length_c   1.000
_cell.angle_alpha   90.00
_cell.angle_beta   90.00
_cell.angle_gamma   90.00
#
_symmetry.space_group_name_H-M   'P 1'
#
loop_
_entity.id
_entity.type
_entity.pdbx_description
1 polymer ?
#
loop_
_entity_poly.entity_id
_entity_poly.type
_entity_poly.pdbx_seq_one_letter_code
_entity_poly.pdbx_strand_id
1 'polypeptide(L)'
;MNKLTLIVFSLPFLSACSPSMPELPDLPSLPSMSDIIPTPYKADIYQGSVLERFKINQLKVGMSKAQVQDLIGSPSVIDPFHNNQWDYINYSTPGVGSIVHYRLTLAFDNATLTKINTTGIDSLPQLTDAEKVLEGKRIAEEKARAEAAAKAKIEAQRIAKEKAIAAAKAKAEAEQLAKDKAAAEA
;
A
#
# COMPACT_ATOMS: atom_id res chain seq x y z
N MET A 1 -41.25 -13.72 11.70
CA MET A 1 -42.17 -14.75 12.22
C MET A 1 -42.21 -15.86 11.18
N ASN A 2 -41.87 -17.09 11.59
CA ASN A 2 -42.46 -18.35 11.14
C ASN A 2 -41.72 -19.47 11.88
N LYS A 3 -42.29 -19.83 13.02
CA LYS A 3 -41.84 -20.92 13.89
C LYS A 3 -42.32 -22.21 13.22
N LEU A 4 -41.40 -23.04 12.73
CA LEU A 4 -41.75 -24.38 12.25
C LEU A 4 -41.32 -25.41 13.30
N THR A 5 -42.35 -26.11 13.76
CA THR A 5 -42.47 -26.95 14.94
C THR A 5 -41.58 -28.19 14.87
N LEU A 6 -40.76 -28.38 15.90
CA LEU A 6 -39.98 -29.60 16.19
C LEU A 6 -40.95 -30.74 16.58
N ILE A 7 -41.04 -31.78 15.75
CA ILE A 7 -41.66 -33.05 16.14
C ILE A 7 -40.59 -33.88 16.85
N VAL A 8 -40.66 -33.88 18.18
CA VAL A 8 -39.90 -34.78 19.05
C VAL A 8 -40.55 -36.16 18.95
N PHE A 9 -39.97 -37.04 18.13
CA PHE A 9 -40.35 -38.45 18.11
C PHE A 9 -39.73 -39.14 19.31
N SER A 10 -40.51 -39.24 20.39
CA SER A 10 -40.18 -40.00 21.58
C SER A 10 -40.16 -41.50 21.24
N LEU A 11 -38.97 -42.06 21.00
CA LEU A 11 -38.78 -43.51 21.00
C LEU A 11 -38.77 -44.01 22.44
N PRO A 12 -39.70 -44.91 22.82
CA PRO A 12 -39.70 -45.52 24.15
C PRO A 12 -38.45 -46.40 24.33
N PHE A 13 -37.84 -46.20 25.50
CA PHE A 13 -36.85 -47.04 26.15
C PHE A 13 -36.90 -48.53 25.74
N LEU A 14 -35.93 -48.97 24.95
CA LEU A 14 -35.52 -50.38 24.97
C LEU A 14 -34.63 -50.59 26.19
N SER A 15 -35.28 -50.88 27.32
CA SER A 15 -34.66 -51.60 28.43
C SER A 15 -34.70 -53.09 28.10
N ALA A 16 -33.55 -53.68 27.78
CA ALA A 16 -33.15 -55.02 28.25
C ALA A 16 -31.79 -55.43 27.68
N CYS A 17 -31.03 -56.12 28.53
CA CYS A 17 -29.78 -56.86 28.31
C CYS A 17 -28.47 -56.06 28.39
N SER A 18 -28.01 -55.83 29.63
CA SER A 18 -26.58 -55.82 29.95
C SER A 18 -25.98 -57.22 29.78
N PRO A 19 -24.95 -57.41 28.95
CA PRO A 19 -23.81 -58.21 29.36
C PRO A 19 -22.85 -57.27 30.11
N SER A 20 -22.40 -57.72 31.29
CA SER A 20 -21.20 -57.18 31.92
C SER A 20 -20.07 -57.17 30.88
N MET A 21 -19.75 -55.98 30.35
CA MET A 21 -18.61 -55.80 29.46
C MET A 21 -17.37 -55.73 30.35
N PRO A 22 -16.38 -56.63 30.19
CA PRO A 22 -15.12 -56.49 30.91
C PRO A 22 -14.48 -55.17 30.48
N GLU A 23 -13.99 -54.39 31.45
CA GLU A 23 -13.14 -53.23 31.17
C GLU A 23 -11.97 -53.69 30.30
N LEU A 24 -12.02 -53.32 29.02
CA LEU A 24 -10.88 -53.43 28.13
C LEU A 24 -9.78 -52.56 28.72
N PRO A 25 -8.54 -53.07 28.87
CA PRO A 25 -7.42 -52.23 29.28
C PRO A 25 -7.31 -51.05 28.31
N ASP A 26 -7.11 -49.84 28.83
CA ASP A 26 -6.86 -48.63 28.06
C ASP A 26 -5.70 -48.90 27.08
N LEU A 27 -6.04 -49.19 25.83
CA LEU A 27 -5.06 -49.29 24.77
C LEU A 27 -4.42 -47.91 24.60
N PRO A 28 -3.08 -47.81 24.54
CA PRO A 28 -2.42 -46.54 24.26
C PRO A 28 -2.96 -46.00 22.94
N SER A 29 -3.27 -44.70 22.90
CA SER A 29 -3.73 -44.02 21.69
C SER A 29 -2.71 -44.27 20.57
N LEU A 30 -3.06 -45.12 19.61
CA LEU A 30 -2.21 -45.33 18.44
C LEU A 30 -2.00 -43.97 17.77
N PRO A 31 -0.76 -43.65 17.34
CA PRO A 31 -0.53 -42.43 16.58
C PRO A 31 -1.46 -42.43 15.36
N SER A 32 -2.05 -41.28 15.07
CA SER A 32 -2.94 -41.14 13.92
C SER A 32 -2.18 -41.59 12.67
N MET A 33 -2.83 -42.35 11.78
CA MET A 33 -2.22 -42.78 10.51
C MET A 33 -1.72 -41.59 9.66
N SER A 34 -2.20 -40.37 9.93
CA SER A 34 -1.68 -39.12 9.34
C SER A 34 -0.25 -38.77 9.76
N ASP A 35 0.23 -39.25 10.91
CA ASP A 35 1.59 -38.97 11.41
C ASP A 35 2.63 -39.93 10.81
N ILE A 36 2.18 -41.01 10.16
CA ILE A 36 3.03 -42.07 9.57
C ILE A 36 3.29 -41.80 8.08
N ILE A 37 2.45 -41.00 7.41
CA ILE A 37 2.56 -40.73 5.97
C ILE A 37 3.25 -39.37 5.76
N PRO A 38 4.44 -39.31 5.13
CA PRO A 38 5.10 -38.04 4.83
C PRO A 38 4.23 -37.20 3.88
N THR A 39 4.12 -35.91 4.16
CA THR A 39 3.40 -34.98 3.29
C THR A 39 4.09 -34.89 1.92
N PRO A 40 3.36 -35.07 0.80
CA PRO A 40 3.98 -34.97 -0.52
C PRO A 40 4.48 -33.56 -0.77
N TYR A 41 5.56 -33.44 -1.55
CA TYR A 41 6.10 -32.15 -1.98
C TYR A 41 5.04 -31.35 -2.73
N LYS A 42 4.91 -30.06 -2.40
CA LYS A 42 4.07 -29.09 -3.08
C LYS A 42 4.96 -28.04 -3.71
N ALA A 43 4.81 -27.84 -5.03
CA ALA A 43 5.52 -26.79 -5.74
C ALA A 43 4.97 -25.41 -5.39
N ASP A 44 5.84 -24.40 -5.43
CA ASP A 44 5.44 -23.00 -5.30
C ASP A 44 4.70 -22.54 -6.56
N ILE A 45 3.53 -21.93 -6.38
CA ILE A 45 2.75 -21.37 -7.49
C ILE A 45 2.66 -19.86 -7.29
N TYR A 46 3.20 -19.10 -8.24
CA TYR A 46 3.13 -17.65 -8.26
C TYR A 46 2.20 -17.19 -9.38
N GLN A 47 1.15 -16.42 -9.05
CA GLN A 47 0.20 -15.90 -10.02
C GLN A 47 0.02 -14.40 -9.86
N GLY A 48 0.05 -13.70 -10.99
CA GLY A 48 -0.10 -12.24 -11.04
C GLY A 48 1.20 -11.49 -10.81
N SER A 49 1.10 -10.23 -10.38
CA SER A 49 2.26 -9.35 -10.20
C SER A 49 2.93 -9.64 -8.84
N VAL A 50 4.19 -10.06 -8.83
CA VAL A 50 4.98 -10.21 -7.59
C VAL A 50 5.68 -8.88 -7.29
N LEU A 51 5.22 -8.19 -6.24
CA LEU A 51 5.68 -6.88 -5.84
C LEU A 51 6.55 -6.93 -4.58
N GLU A 52 7.41 -5.93 -4.44
CA GLU A 52 8.21 -5.68 -3.24
C GLU A 52 7.69 -4.42 -2.54
N ARG A 53 7.49 -4.50 -1.22
CA ARG A 53 7.04 -3.37 -0.41
C ARG A 53 7.97 -2.16 -0.55
N PHE A 54 9.28 -2.41 -0.66
CA PHE A 54 10.29 -1.37 -0.84
C PHE A 54 10.09 -0.57 -2.13
N LYS A 55 9.71 -1.23 -3.23
CA LYS A 55 9.43 -0.56 -4.51
C LYS A 55 8.09 0.17 -4.49
N ILE A 56 7.06 -0.41 -3.87
CA ILE A 56 5.75 0.25 -3.71
C ILE A 56 5.90 1.58 -2.95
N ASN A 57 6.72 1.60 -1.89
CA ASN A 57 6.97 2.83 -1.12
C ASN A 57 7.64 3.96 -1.91
N GLN A 58 8.25 3.64 -3.05
CA GLN A 58 8.86 4.63 -3.94
C GLN A 58 7.86 5.25 -4.92
N LEU A 59 6.66 4.68 -5.06
CA LEU A 59 5.60 5.25 -5.89
C LEU A 59 5.20 6.63 -5.37
N LYS A 60 5.05 7.59 -6.28
CA LYS A 60 4.65 8.96 -5.95
C LYS A 60 3.59 9.44 -6.90
N VAL A 61 2.59 10.14 -6.36
CA VAL A 61 1.65 10.91 -7.15
C VAL A 61 2.43 11.87 -8.06
N GLY A 62 2.04 11.95 -9.33
CA GLY A 62 2.76 12.70 -10.36
C GLY A 62 3.68 11.85 -11.24
N MET A 63 3.93 10.57 -10.90
CA MET A 63 4.69 9.67 -11.77
C MET A 63 3.95 9.37 -13.08
N SER A 64 4.66 9.29 -14.20
CA SER A 64 4.07 8.83 -15.46
C SER A 64 3.82 7.32 -15.44
N LYS A 65 2.90 6.85 -16.28
CA LYS A 65 2.67 5.40 -16.50
C LYS A 65 3.96 4.63 -16.78
N ALA A 66 4.88 5.20 -17.57
CA ALA A 66 6.18 4.59 -17.86
C ALA A 66 7.07 4.47 -16.61
N GLN A 67 7.18 5.54 -15.81
CA GLN A 67 7.94 5.51 -14.56
C GLN A 67 7.41 4.47 -13.57
N VAL A 68 6.09 4.32 -13.50
CA VAL A 68 5.46 3.27 -12.68
C VAL A 68 5.84 1.87 -13.19
N GLN A 69 5.77 1.64 -14.51
CA GLN A 69 6.17 0.37 -15.10
C GLN A 69 7.65 0.05 -14.90
N ASP A 70 8.54 1.04 -15.01
CA ASP A 70 9.97 0.83 -14.77
C ASP A 70 10.25 0.46 -13.31
N LEU A 71 9.44 0.98 -12.37
CA LEU A 71 9.62 0.73 -10.95
C LEU A 71 9.04 -0.61 -10.48
N ILE A 72 7.79 -0.93 -10.85
CA ILE A 72 7.05 -2.09 -10.34
C ILE A 72 6.59 -3.08 -11.42
N GLY A 73 6.96 -2.84 -12.68
CA GLY A 73 6.55 -3.66 -13.81
C GLY A 73 5.15 -3.35 -14.34
N SER A 74 4.71 -4.16 -15.29
CA SER A 74 3.37 -4.07 -15.88
C SER A 74 2.29 -4.63 -14.93
N PRO A 75 1.07 -4.07 -14.93
CA PRO A 75 -0.03 -4.61 -14.13
C PRO A 75 -0.45 -5.99 -14.62
N SER A 76 -0.85 -6.86 -13.68
CA SER A 76 -1.36 -8.20 -13.99
C SER A 76 -2.70 -8.18 -14.73
N VAL A 77 -3.52 -7.15 -14.50
CA VAL A 77 -4.85 -7.02 -15.07
C VAL A 77 -5.03 -5.60 -15.57
N ILE A 78 -5.50 -5.46 -16.82
CA ILE A 78 -5.92 -4.21 -17.41
C ILE A 78 -7.43 -4.33 -17.64
N ASP A 79 -8.22 -3.62 -16.82
CA ASP A 79 -9.67 -3.62 -16.94
C ASP A 79 -10.11 -2.77 -18.15
N PRO A 80 -10.81 -3.34 -19.15
CA PRO A 80 -11.27 -2.60 -20.33
C PRO A 80 -12.30 -1.50 -20.01
N PHE A 81 -12.96 -1.57 -18.84
CA PHE A 81 -13.93 -0.57 -18.40
C PHE A 81 -13.29 0.56 -17.59
N HIS A 82 -12.05 0.37 -17.11
CA HIS A 82 -11.31 1.35 -16.31
C HIS A 82 -9.92 1.61 -16.89
N ASN A 83 -9.86 2.21 -18.09
CA ASN A 83 -8.60 2.50 -18.83
C ASN A 83 -7.55 3.34 -18.06
N ASN A 84 -8.02 4.03 -17.02
CA ASN A 84 -7.22 4.89 -16.15
C ASN A 84 -6.87 4.23 -14.81
N GLN A 85 -7.12 2.93 -14.66
CA GLN A 85 -6.81 2.16 -13.45
C GLN A 85 -5.91 0.99 -13.81
N TRP A 86 -4.86 0.80 -13.03
CA TRP A 86 -4.02 -0.39 -13.10
C TRP A 86 -4.14 -1.18 -11.80
N ASP A 87 -4.36 -2.48 -11.94
CA ASP A 87 -4.48 -3.40 -10.83
C ASP A 87 -3.35 -4.44 -10.86
N TYR A 88 -2.57 -4.42 -9.80
CA TYR A 88 -1.52 -5.40 -9.52
C TYR A 88 -2.07 -6.37 -8.49
N ILE A 89 -2.54 -7.52 -8.97
CA ILE A 89 -3.16 -8.57 -8.18
C ILE A 89 -2.17 -9.71 -8.10
N ASN A 90 -2.02 -10.30 -6.92
CA ASN A 90 -1.22 -11.49 -6.72
C ASN A 90 -2.04 -12.53 -5.98
N TYR A 91 -1.89 -13.80 -6.37
CA TYR A 91 -2.33 -14.96 -5.60
C TYR A 91 -1.27 -16.04 -5.70
N SER A 92 -0.39 -16.11 -4.70
CA SER A 92 0.71 -17.07 -4.66
C SER A 92 0.51 -18.07 -3.54
N THR A 93 0.62 -19.35 -3.85
CA THR A 93 0.56 -20.45 -2.89
C THR A 93 1.94 -21.10 -2.78
N PRO A 94 2.78 -20.67 -1.84
CA PRO A 94 4.05 -21.34 -1.61
C PRO A 94 3.82 -22.74 -1.04
N GLY A 95 4.70 -23.69 -1.36
CA GLY A 95 4.68 -25.06 -0.86
C GLY A 95 4.86 -25.13 0.67
N VAL A 96 5.51 -24.12 1.25
CA VAL A 96 5.65 -23.91 2.69
C VAL A 96 5.33 -22.45 3.04
N GLY A 97 4.52 -22.25 4.07
CA GLY A 97 4.13 -20.91 4.54
C GLY A 97 2.70 -20.54 4.17
N SER A 98 2.39 -19.25 4.28
CA SER A 98 1.04 -18.73 4.06
C SER A 98 0.83 -18.30 2.61
N ILE A 99 -0.43 -18.38 2.17
CA ILE A 99 -0.86 -17.84 0.88
C ILE A 99 -0.62 -16.32 0.88
N VAL A 100 -0.02 -15.82 -0.20
CA VAL A 100 0.18 -14.39 -0.43
C VAL A 100 -0.89 -13.94 -1.43
N HIS A 101 -1.82 -13.10 -0.98
CA HIS A 101 -2.90 -12.58 -1.81
C HIS A 101 -3.15 -11.10 -1.54
N TYR A 102 -2.93 -10.26 -2.54
CA TYR A 102 -3.09 -8.82 -2.42
C TYR A 102 -3.56 -8.17 -3.73
N ARG A 103 -4.05 -6.95 -3.60
CA ARG A 103 -4.34 -6.04 -4.71
C ARG A 103 -3.80 -4.64 -4.40
N LEU A 104 -2.88 -4.17 -5.23
CA LEU A 104 -2.49 -2.77 -5.30
C LEU A 104 -3.21 -2.14 -6.49
N THR A 105 -3.92 -1.04 -6.22
CA THR A 105 -4.68 -0.31 -7.24
C THR A 105 -4.09 1.08 -7.43
N LEU A 106 -3.74 1.40 -8.67
CA LEU A 106 -3.21 2.69 -9.08
C LEU A 106 -4.19 3.37 -10.02
N ALA A 107 -4.57 4.62 -9.73
CA ALA A 107 -5.40 5.42 -10.62
C ALA A 107 -4.58 6.53 -11.28
N PHE A 108 -4.87 6.78 -12.55
CA PHE A 108 -4.18 7.72 -13.41
C PHE A 108 -5.14 8.77 -13.95
N ASP A 109 -4.63 9.97 -14.17
CA ASP A 109 -5.27 10.99 -14.98
C ASP A 109 -4.25 11.54 -15.98
N ASN A 110 -4.62 11.68 -17.25
CA ASN A 110 -3.70 12.12 -18.30
C ASN A 110 -2.32 11.41 -18.27
N ALA A 111 -2.34 10.09 -18.16
CA ALA A 111 -1.15 9.21 -18.03
C ALA A 111 -0.24 9.48 -16.81
N THR A 112 -0.74 10.22 -15.82
CA THR A 112 -0.04 10.59 -14.59
C THR A 112 -0.72 9.95 -13.38
N LEU A 113 0.05 9.36 -12.48
CA LEU A 113 -0.43 8.69 -11.27
C LEU A 113 -1.06 9.72 -10.32
N THR A 114 -2.35 9.56 -10.01
CA THR A 114 -3.10 10.48 -9.12
C THR A 114 -3.44 9.86 -7.78
N LYS A 115 -3.63 8.54 -7.73
CA LYS A 115 -4.01 7.83 -6.49
C LYS A 115 -3.31 6.48 -6.39
N ILE A 116 -2.83 6.18 -5.18
CA ILE A 116 -2.24 4.90 -4.80
C ILE A 116 -3.13 4.32 -3.70
N ASN A 117 -3.75 3.16 -3.94
CA ASN A 117 -4.58 2.48 -2.96
C ASN A 117 -3.87 1.23 -2.44
N THR A 118 -3.46 1.29 -1.17
CA THR A 118 -2.72 0.23 -0.47
C THR A 118 -3.60 -0.59 0.49
N THR A 119 -4.91 -0.39 0.54
CA THR A 119 -5.78 -1.10 1.50
C THR A 119 -5.77 -2.62 1.30
N GLY A 120 -5.41 -3.11 0.12
CA GLY A 120 -5.40 -4.54 -0.20
C GLY A 120 -4.03 -5.23 -0.15
N ILE A 121 -3.01 -4.67 0.50
CA ILE A 121 -1.62 -5.20 0.47
C ILE A 121 -1.14 -5.87 1.77
N ASP A 122 -2.06 -6.28 2.64
CA ASP A 122 -1.71 -6.78 3.98
C ASP A 122 -0.88 -8.07 3.97
N SER A 123 -1.15 -8.97 3.03
CA SER A 123 -0.41 -10.23 2.88
C SER A 123 0.94 -10.07 2.19
N LEU A 124 1.25 -8.87 1.66
CA LEU A 124 2.51 -8.59 0.99
C LEU A 124 3.66 -8.73 2.01
N PRO A 125 4.77 -9.41 1.65
CA PRO A 125 5.92 -9.56 2.52
C PRO A 125 6.36 -8.22 3.14
N GLN A 126 6.75 -8.28 4.41
CA GLN A 126 7.28 -7.12 5.13
C GLN A 126 8.70 -6.81 4.66
N LEU A 127 9.12 -5.55 4.86
CA LEU A 127 10.49 -5.14 4.55
C LEU A 127 11.48 -6.00 5.36
N THR A 128 12.54 -6.45 4.69
CA THR A 128 13.72 -7.00 5.37
C THR A 128 14.43 -5.90 6.17
N ASP A 129 15.28 -6.29 7.13
CA ASP A 129 15.97 -5.29 7.95
C ASP A 129 16.95 -4.42 7.13
N ALA A 130 17.56 -4.99 6.09
CA ALA A 130 18.37 -4.24 5.14
C ALA A 130 17.54 -3.19 4.37
N GLU A 131 16.35 -3.57 3.90
CA GLU A 131 15.44 -2.66 3.20
C GLU A 131 14.88 -1.58 4.13
N LYS A 132 14.60 -1.88 5.40
CA LYS A 132 14.18 -0.87 6.40
C LYS A 132 15.26 0.20 6.58
N VAL A 133 16.53 -0.19 6.63
CA VAL A 133 17.66 0.75 6.73
C VAL A 133 17.75 1.62 5.48
N LEU A 134 17.64 1.02 4.30
CA LEU A 134 17.67 1.77 3.04
C LEU A 134 16.49 2.74 2.93
N GLU A 135 15.30 2.30 3.34
CA GLU A 135 14.09 3.10 3.36
C GLU A 135 14.22 4.29 4.32
N GLY A 136 14.77 4.07 5.52
CA GLY A 136 15.06 5.15 6.47
C GLY A 136 16.01 6.19 5.90
N LYS A 137 17.08 5.76 5.20
CA LYS A 137 18.02 6.68 4.52
C LYS A 137 17.31 7.49 3.44
N ARG A 138 16.53 6.83 2.57
CA ARG A 138 15.78 7.49 1.50
C ARG A 138 14.82 8.55 2.04
N ILE A 139 14.05 8.22 3.09
CA ILE A 139 13.12 9.15 3.73
C ILE A 139 13.88 10.34 4.35
N ALA A 140 15.01 10.10 5.01
CA ALA A 140 15.83 11.16 5.58
C ALA A 140 16.39 12.11 4.50
N GLU A 141 16.90 11.57 3.40
CA GLU A 141 17.39 12.36 2.26
C GLU A 141 16.27 13.16 1.60
N GLU A 142 15.10 12.55 1.39
CA GLU A 142 13.94 13.23 0.81
C GLU A 142 13.45 14.36 1.70
N LYS A 143 13.37 14.13 3.02
CA LYS A 143 13.01 15.16 4.00
C LYS A 143 14.04 16.31 3.99
N ALA A 144 15.33 16.00 4.00
CA ALA A 144 16.38 17.02 3.95
C ALA A 144 16.30 17.86 2.67
N ARG A 145 16.05 17.23 1.51
CA ARG A 145 15.85 17.94 0.23
C ARG A 145 14.59 18.81 0.27
N ALA A 146 13.49 18.32 0.82
CA ALA A 146 12.25 19.08 0.95
C ALA A 146 12.42 20.30 1.87
N GLU A 147 13.09 20.13 3.02
CA GLU A 147 13.40 21.23 3.94
C GLU A 147 14.33 22.27 3.30
N ALA A 148 15.36 21.82 2.56
CA ALA A 148 16.26 22.71 1.82
C ALA A 148 15.50 23.49 0.74
N ALA A 149 14.63 22.83 -0.04
CA ALA A 149 13.81 23.46 -1.06
C ALA A 149 12.82 24.47 -0.46
N ALA A 150 12.23 24.16 0.70
CA ALA A 150 11.35 25.08 1.43
C ALA A 150 12.10 26.32 1.91
N LYS A 151 13.27 26.15 2.53
CA LYS A 151 14.13 27.26 2.97
C LYS A 151 14.57 28.13 1.79
N ALA A 152 14.97 27.52 0.67
CA ALA A 152 15.33 28.24 -0.54
C ALA A 152 14.15 29.03 -1.13
N LYS A 153 12.93 28.48 -1.12
CA LYS A 153 11.73 29.18 -1.56
C LYS A 153 11.40 30.38 -0.68
N ILE A 154 11.51 30.23 0.65
CA ILE A 154 11.29 31.33 1.61
C ILE A 154 12.31 32.45 1.39
N GLU A 155 13.59 32.10 1.23
CA GLU A 155 14.65 33.06 1.01
C GLU A 155 14.50 33.78 -0.34
N ALA A 156 14.17 33.05 -1.41
CA ALA A 156 13.87 33.64 -2.72
C ALA A 156 12.68 34.61 -2.66
N GLN A 157 11.63 34.27 -1.90
CA GLN A 157 10.49 35.17 -1.68
C GLN A 157 10.87 36.42 -0.90
N ARG A 158 11.72 36.31 0.13
CA ARG A 158 12.23 37.46 0.90
C ARG A 158 13.02 38.40 -0.01
N ILE A 159 13.97 37.87 -0.77
CA ILE A 159 14.78 38.65 -1.72
C ILE A 159 13.89 39.30 -2.79
N ALA A 160 12.92 38.57 -3.35
CA ALA A 160 12.00 39.12 -4.34
C ALA A 160 11.13 40.25 -3.76
N LYS A 161 10.64 40.10 -2.53
CA LYS A 161 9.86 41.13 -1.83
C LYS A 161 10.71 42.37 -1.54
N GLU A 162 11.94 42.20 -1.06
CA GLU A 162 12.86 43.31 -0.82
C GLU A 162 13.20 44.06 -2.10
N LYS A 163 13.48 43.34 -3.20
CA LYS A 163 13.70 43.96 -4.52
C LYS A 163 12.46 44.69 -5.04
N ALA A 164 11.26 44.13 -4.86
CA ALA A 164 10.02 44.79 -5.25
C ALA A 164 9.76 46.07 -4.44
N ILE A 165 10.03 46.05 -3.13
CA ILE A 165 9.94 47.24 -2.27
C ILE A 165 10.96 48.30 -2.70
N ALA A 166 12.21 47.90 -2.95
CA ALA A 166 13.26 48.82 -3.41
C ALA A 166 12.92 49.44 -4.78
N ALA A 167 12.41 48.65 -5.72
CA ALA A 167 11.98 49.14 -7.03
C ALA A 167 10.77 50.09 -6.93
N ALA A 168 9.80 49.79 -6.07
CA ALA A 168 8.67 50.68 -5.81
C ALA A 168 9.12 51.99 -5.17
N LYS A 169 10.05 51.94 -4.21
CA LYS A 169 10.64 53.13 -3.58
C LYS A 169 11.40 53.99 -4.59
N ALA A 170 12.27 53.39 -5.41
CA ALA A 170 13.00 54.11 -6.45
C ALA A 170 12.07 54.76 -7.48
N LYS A 171 10.98 54.09 -7.86
CA LYS A 171 9.96 54.66 -8.75
C LYS A 171 9.24 55.86 -8.12
N ALA A 172 8.86 55.77 -6.84
CA ALA A 172 8.22 56.85 -6.11
C ALA A 172 9.16 58.07 -5.94
N GLU A 173 10.42 57.84 -5.62
CA GLU A 173 11.44 58.89 -5.52
C GLU A 173 11.69 59.58 -6.88
N ALA A 174 11.73 58.83 -7.98
CA ALA A 174 11.86 59.38 -9.32
C ALA A 174 10.63 60.22 -9.74
N GLU A 175 9.43 59.77 -9.38
CA GLU A 175 8.19 60.51 -9.64
C GLU A 175 8.12 61.81 -8.80
N GLN A 176 8.58 61.76 -7.54
CA GLN A 176 8.64 62.94 -6.68
C GLN A 176 9.64 63.97 -7.23
N LEU A 177 10.84 63.53 -7.64
CA LEU A 177 11.85 64.40 -8.23
C LEU A 177 11.37 65.07 -9.54
N ALA A 178 10.56 64.38 -10.33
CA ALA A 178 9.95 64.94 -11.54
C ALA A 178 8.91 66.02 -11.21
N LYS A 179 8.11 65.81 -10.15
CA LYS A 179 7.14 66.81 -9.67
C LYS A 179 7.83 68.04 -9.09
N ASP A 180 8.88 67.84 -8.30
CA ASP A 180 9.63 68.93 -7.67
C ASP A 180 10.35 69.81 -8.71
N LYS A 181 10.90 69.20 -9.79
CA LYS A 181 11.49 69.95 -10.91
C LYS A 181 10.44 70.73 -11.72
N ALA A 182 9.28 70.14 -11.98
CA ALA A 182 8.19 70.82 -12.68
C ALA A 182 7.64 72.02 -11.88
N ALA A 183 7.70 71.99 -10.55
CA ALA A 183 7.30 73.09 -9.69
C ALA A 183 8.35 74.22 -9.59
N ALA A 184 9.62 73.95 -9.91
CA ALA A 184 10.71 74.93 -9.87
C ALA A 184 10.88 75.73 -11.19
N GLU A 185 10.27 75.26 -12.28
CA GLU A 185 10.32 75.88 -13.61
C GLU A 185 9.06 76.73 -13.95
N ALA A 186 8.12 76.87 -13.00
CA ALA A 186 6.90 77.68 -13.10
C ALA A 186 6.98 78.93 -12.21
#